data_AF-A0A1Z8N0R2-F1
#
_entry.id   AF-A0A1Z8N0R2-F1
#
_cell.length_a   1.000
_cell.length_b   1.000
_cell.length_c   1.000
_cell.angle_alpha   90.00
_cell.angle_beta   90.00
_cell.angle_gamma   90.00
#
_symmetry.space_group_name_H-M   'P 1'
#
loop_
_entity.id
_entity.type
_entity.pdbx_description
1 polymer ?
#
loop_
_entity_poly.entity_id
_entity_poly.type
_entity_poly.pdbx_seq_one_letter_code
_entity_poly.pdbx_strand_id
1 'polypeptide(L)'
;MSKDDGQFIAAEELQDLESRYGAFSTINTDLKMASRSLRFYRKAFKNRRGEILFVLRRSNGDLLLHTKHKYPPDLYRIPGGGIDWGEPVAASLRREVWEETQFEVSNERFLGLIRYRFHSSDPEESQQDIHFVSFVFEIPDMEGEPAAEDESEGISGFRWIPVSELSNVACALKALPDDKSGSGDWGRFRAVGHDFVLQHLK
;
A
#
# COMPACT_ATOMS: atom_id res chain seq x y z
N MET A 1 3.33 2.97 22.76
CA MET A 1 4.07 3.18 21.49
C MET A 1 5.45 2.57 21.64
N SER A 2 5.84 1.72 20.68
CA SER A 2 7.24 1.29 20.54
C SER A 2 8.11 2.52 20.26
N LYS A 3 9.38 2.53 20.67
CA LYS A 3 10.32 3.62 20.35
C LYS A 3 10.48 3.84 18.84
N ASP A 4 10.20 2.82 18.03
CA ASP A 4 10.32 2.88 16.56
C ASP A 4 9.08 3.50 15.89
N ASP A 5 7.92 3.49 16.55
CA ASP A 5 6.67 4.01 15.99
C ASP A 5 6.73 5.53 15.73
N GLY A 6 7.41 6.25 16.64
CA GLY A 6 7.50 7.72 16.60
C GLY A 6 8.36 8.25 15.44
N GLN A 7 9.10 7.38 14.74
CA GLN A 7 9.88 7.79 13.57
C GLN A 7 9.02 7.87 12.30
N PHE A 8 7.98 7.04 12.19
CA PHE A 8 7.19 6.93 10.96
C PHE A 8 5.82 7.59 11.07
N ILE A 9 5.26 7.70 12.28
CA ILE A 9 3.94 8.29 12.48
C ILE A 9 3.96 9.20 13.71
N ALA A 10 3.61 10.47 13.52
CA ALA A 10 3.44 11.41 14.61
C ALA A 10 2.17 11.09 15.41
N ALA A 11 2.21 11.24 16.74
CA ALA A 11 1.05 10.94 17.58
C ALA A 11 -0.11 11.88 17.28
N GLU A 12 0.20 13.14 16.97
CA GLU A 12 -0.74 14.17 16.55
C GLU A 12 -1.44 13.79 15.24
N GLU A 13 -0.71 13.20 14.29
CA GLU A 13 -1.30 12.75 13.02
C GLU A 13 -2.29 11.60 13.22
N LEU A 14 -2.02 10.67 14.15
CA LEU A 14 -2.99 9.62 14.48
C LEU A 14 -4.25 10.19 15.16
N GLN A 15 -4.07 11.19 16.03
CA GLN A 15 -5.20 11.88 16.67
C GLN A 15 -6.04 12.65 15.65
N ASP A 16 -5.39 13.31 14.68
CA ASP A 16 -6.08 14.02 13.60
C ASP A 16 -6.87 13.05 12.72
N LEU A 17 -6.30 11.88 12.39
CA LEU A 17 -7.01 10.83 11.66
C LEU A 17 -8.21 10.28 12.45
N GLU A 18 -8.05 10.02 13.75
CA GLU A 18 -9.13 9.52 14.60
C GLU A 18 -10.24 10.57 14.78
N SER A 19 -9.86 11.84 14.96
CA SER A 19 -10.79 12.97 15.06
C SER A 19 -11.59 13.16 13.76
N ARG A 20 -10.93 13.02 12.61
CA ARG A 20 -11.55 13.23 11.29
C ARG A 20 -12.40 12.05 10.83
N TYR A 21 -11.95 10.83 11.05
CA TYR A 21 -12.57 9.62 10.48
C TYR A 21 -13.20 8.68 11.52
N GLY A 22 -13.06 8.99 12.81
CA GLY A 22 -13.44 8.11 13.90
C GLY A 22 -12.40 7.02 14.18
N ALA A 23 -12.76 6.09 15.07
CA ALA A 23 -11.91 4.95 15.40
C ALA A 23 -11.60 4.10 14.16
N PHE A 24 -10.34 3.72 14.00
CA PHE A 24 -9.85 2.93 12.88
C PHE A 24 -9.06 1.70 13.34
N SER A 25 -8.99 0.69 12.48
CA SER A 25 -8.20 -0.52 12.75
C SER A 25 -6.72 -0.28 12.55
N THR A 26 -5.90 -0.81 13.45
CA THR A 26 -4.44 -0.92 13.22
C THR A 26 -4.04 -2.38 13.29
N ILE A 27 -3.34 -2.86 12.27
CA ILE A 27 -2.73 -4.20 12.30
C ILE A 27 -1.21 -4.11 12.30
N ASN A 28 -0.57 -5.07 12.97
CA ASN A 28 0.87 -5.26 12.93
C ASN A 28 1.14 -6.57 12.18
N THR A 29 2.09 -6.54 11.25
CA THR A 29 2.47 -7.72 10.47
C THR A 29 3.98 -7.88 10.42
N ASP A 30 4.42 -9.12 10.59
CA ASP A 30 5.81 -9.51 10.52
C ASP A 30 6.05 -10.26 9.22
N LEU A 31 6.97 -9.75 8.40
CA LEU A 31 7.32 -10.36 7.13
C LEU A 31 8.76 -10.87 7.20
N LYS A 32 8.90 -12.19 7.11
CA LYS A 32 10.18 -12.84 6.87
C LYS A 32 10.61 -12.53 5.43
N MET A 33 11.77 -11.91 5.30
CA MET A 33 12.32 -11.49 4.03
C MET A 33 13.69 -12.13 3.80
N ALA A 34 13.99 -12.48 2.56
CA ALA A 34 15.36 -12.81 2.19
C ALA A 34 16.28 -11.59 2.41
N SER A 35 17.53 -11.83 2.76
CA SER A 35 18.51 -10.78 3.08
C SER A 35 18.69 -9.76 1.95
N ARG A 36 18.56 -10.22 0.69
CA ARG A 36 18.56 -9.35 -0.50
C ARG A 36 17.40 -8.37 -0.52
N SER A 37 16.21 -8.82 -0.15
CA SER A 37 14.99 -8.02 -0.13
C SER A 37 15.06 -7.00 1.00
N LEU A 38 15.60 -7.37 2.17
CA LEU A 38 15.90 -6.41 3.23
C LEU A 38 16.87 -5.32 2.76
N ARG A 39 17.98 -5.69 2.11
CA ARG A 39 18.92 -4.69 1.57
C ARG A 39 18.26 -3.77 0.54
N PHE A 40 17.37 -4.31 -0.29
CA PHE A 40 16.61 -3.54 -1.26
C PHE A 40 15.66 -2.55 -0.56
N TYR A 41 14.78 -3.04 0.34
CA TYR A 41 13.79 -2.21 1.01
C TYR A 41 14.41 -1.17 1.94
N ARG A 42 15.56 -1.47 2.57
CA ARG A 42 16.29 -0.48 3.38
C ARG A 42 16.71 0.74 2.55
N LYS A 43 17.04 0.54 1.27
CA LYS A 43 17.34 1.63 0.33
C LYS A 43 16.04 2.28 -0.17
N ALA A 44 15.06 1.47 -0.59
CA ALA A 44 13.82 1.96 -1.18
C ALA A 44 12.98 2.80 -0.21
N PHE A 45 12.98 2.47 1.08
CA PHE A 45 12.22 3.17 2.11
C PHE A 45 12.97 4.36 2.72
N LYS A 46 14.27 4.53 2.44
CA LYS A 46 15.09 5.59 3.05
C LYS A 46 14.50 7.00 2.87
N ASN A 47 13.91 7.27 1.72
CA ASN A 47 13.42 8.60 1.35
C ASN A 47 11.91 8.78 1.53
N ARG A 48 11.21 7.82 2.15
CA ARG A 48 9.77 7.90 2.38
C ARG A 48 9.44 7.51 3.81
N ARG A 49 8.48 8.23 4.39
CA ARG A 49 7.98 7.98 5.75
C ARG A 49 7.03 6.78 5.81
N GLY A 50 6.37 6.48 4.70
CA GLY A 50 5.41 5.39 4.58
C GLY A 50 4.85 5.34 3.16
N GLU A 51 3.67 4.76 3.02
CA GLU A 51 2.89 4.83 1.79
C GLU A 51 1.41 5.08 2.05
N ILE A 52 0.75 5.65 1.04
CA ILE A 52 -0.69 5.62 0.90
C ILE A 52 -1.06 4.37 0.09
N LEU A 53 -2.00 3.59 0.59
CA LEU A 53 -2.72 2.60 -0.18
C LEU A 53 -4.15 3.10 -0.34
N PHE A 54 -4.59 3.39 -1.57
CA PHE A 54 -5.90 3.98 -1.79
C PHE A 54 -6.78 3.10 -2.66
N VAL A 55 -8.03 2.95 -2.24
CA VAL A 55 -9.03 2.09 -2.86
C VAL A 55 -10.09 2.98 -3.49
N LEU A 56 -10.02 3.11 -4.81
CA LEU A 56 -11.06 3.76 -5.59
C LEU A 56 -12.19 2.77 -5.82
N ARG A 57 -13.41 3.13 -5.42
CA ARG A 57 -14.59 2.25 -5.49
C ARG A 57 -15.72 2.91 -6.27
N ARG A 58 -16.25 2.20 -7.26
CA ARG A 58 -17.45 2.59 -8.01
C ARG A 58 -18.72 2.35 -7.20
N SER A 59 -19.81 3.01 -7.57
CA SER A 59 -21.13 2.83 -6.95
C SER A 59 -21.69 1.40 -7.09
N ASN A 60 -21.28 0.65 -8.13
CA ASN A 60 -21.59 -0.76 -8.29
C ASN A 60 -20.75 -1.69 -7.39
N GLY A 61 -19.81 -1.14 -6.63
CA GLY A 61 -18.92 -1.83 -5.72
C GLY A 61 -17.56 -2.21 -6.32
N ASP A 62 -17.31 -2.01 -7.61
CA ASP A 62 -16.03 -2.40 -8.22
C ASP A 62 -14.87 -1.56 -7.69
N LEU A 63 -13.70 -2.19 -7.56
CA LEU A 63 -12.46 -1.59 -7.08
C LEU A 63 -11.48 -1.41 -8.23
N LEU A 64 -10.77 -0.29 -8.24
CA LEU A 64 -9.70 -0.06 -9.20
C LEU A 64 -8.41 -0.78 -8.78
N LEU A 65 -7.79 -1.46 -9.73
CA LEU A 65 -6.41 -1.93 -9.67
C LEU A 65 -5.59 -1.34 -10.81
N HIS A 66 -4.28 -1.21 -10.58
CA HIS A 66 -3.31 -0.84 -11.60
C HIS A 66 -2.31 -1.97 -11.87
N THR A 67 -1.62 -1.90 -13.00
CA THR A 67 -0.39 -2.66 -13.25
C THR A 67 0.69 -1.72 -13.77
N LYS A 68 1.95 -2.03 -13.52
CA LYS A 68 3.11 -1.23 -13.97
C LYS A 68 4.03 -2.10 -14.83
N HIS A 69 4.75 -1.49 -15.78
CA HIS A 69 5.65 -2.21 -16.70
C HIS A 69 6.70 -3.10 -16.00
N LYS A 70 7.06 -2.75 -14.76
CA LYS A 70 8.03 -3.49 -13.93
C LYS A 70 7.43 -4.68 -13.17
N TYR A 71 6.11 -4.81 -13.13
CA TYR A 71 5.45 -5.94 -12.48
C TYR A 71 5.53 -7.18 -13.37
N PRO A 72 5.43 -8.38 -12.78
CA PRO A 72 5.14 -9.57 -13.55
C PRO A 72 3.92 -9.36 -14.48
N PRO A 73 3.92 -9.96 -15.70
CA PRO A 73 2.79 -9.86 -16.61
C PRO A 73 1.46 -10.24 -15.95
N ASP A 74 0.39 -9.54 -16.32
CA ASP A 74 -0.98 -9.74 -15.83
C ASP A 74 -1.17 -9.59 -14.32
N LEU A 75 -0.16 -9.09 -13.60
CA LEU A 75 -0.27 -8.83 -12.18
C LEU A 75 -0.78 -7.41 -11.93
N TYR A 76 -1.95 -7.33 -11.31
CA TYR A 76 -2.58 -6.09 -10.90
C TYR A 76 -2.57 -6.00 -9.37
N ARG A 77 -2.57 -4.78 -8.84
CA ARG A 77 -2.66 -4.52 -7.40
C ARG A 77 -3.43 -3.25 -7.10
N ILE A 78 -3.89 -3.11 -5.85
CA ILE A 78 -4.41 -1.85 -5.33
C ILE A 78 -3.34 -0.77 -5.51
N PRO A 79 -3.67 0.39 -6.11
CA PRO A 79 -2.78 1.53 -6.30
C PRO A 79 -2.19 2.06 -4.99
N GLY A 80 -1.14 2.87 -5.11
CA GLY A 80 -0.53 3.49 -3.95
C GLY A 80 0.94 3.82 -4.13
N GLY A 81 1.38 4.86 -3.42
CA GLY A 81 2.75 5.35 -3.45
C GLY A 81 3.16 6.09 -2.19
N GLY A 82 4.28 6.79 -2.29
CA GLY A 82 5.09 7.16 -1.13
C GLY A 82 4.54 8.37 -0.38
N ILE A 83 4.76 8.40 0.93
CA ILE A 83 4.62 9.60 1.74
C ILE A 83 6.01 10.19 1.93
N ASP A 84 6.24 11.41 1.47
CA ASP A 84 7.51 12.08 1.66
C ASP A 84 7.73 12.51 3.11
N TRP A 85 8.99 12.71 3.49
CA TRP A 85 9.33 13.22 4.81
C TRP A 85 8.79 14.65 4.99
N GLY A 86 7.96 14.85 6.02
CA GLY A 86 7.30 16.14 6.28
C GLY A 86 6.03 16.38 5.49
N GLU A 87 5.65 15.47 4.59
CA GLU A 87 4.37 15.54 3.88
C GLU A 87 3.22 15.00 4.76
N PRO A 88 2.11 15.76 4.93
CA PRO A 88 0.92 15.27 5.63
C PRO A 88 0.24 14.14 4.85
N VAL A 89 -0.26 13.11 5.54
CA VAL A 89 -0.97 11.95 4.93
C VAL A 89 -2.09 12.37 3.96
N ALA A 90 -2.90 13.37 4.33
CA ALA A 90 -3.98 13.84 3.49
C ALA A 90 -3.50 14.54 2.20
N ALA A 91 -2.34 15.19 2.24
CA ALA A 91 -1.72 15.80 1.06
C ALA A 91 -1.15 14.71 0.14
N SER A 92 -0.41 13.75 0.71
CA SER A 92 0.09 12.58 -0.04
C SER A 92 -1.04 11.81 -0.71
N LEU A 93 -2.17 11.60 -0.03
CA LEU A 93 -3.34 10.91 -0.60
C LEU A 93 -3.83 11.60 -1.88
N ARG A 94 -4.03 12.92 -1.85
CA ARG A 94 -4.50 13.67 -3.02
C ARG A 94 -3.51 13.62 -4.17
N ARG A 95 -2.22 13.81 -3.87
CA ARG A 95 -1.14 13.77 -4.85
C ARG A 95 -1.08 12.40 -5.53
N GLU A 96 -0.98 11.32 -4.74
CA GLU A 96 -0.84 9.95 -5.26
C GLU A 96 -2.08 9.48 -6.05
N VAL A 97 -3.29 9.85 -5.61
CA VAL A 97 -4.52 9.56 -6.38
C VAL A 97 -4.49 10.29 -7.72
N TRP A 98 -4.11 11.58 -7.73
CA TRP A 98 -4.02 12.36 -8.96
C TRP A 98 -2.94 11.82 -9.91
N GLU A 99 -1.71 11.63 -9.43
CA GLU A 99 -0.57 11.14 -10.22
C GLU A 99 -0.89 9.78 -10.87
N GLU A 100 -1.43 8.82 -10.10
CA GLU A 100 -1.66 7.48 -10.62
C GLU A 100 -3.00 7.30 -11.38
N THR A 101 -3.97 8.21 -11.25
CA THR A 101 -5.33 7.99 -11.80
C THR A 101 -6.05 9.20 -12.40
N GLN A 102 -5.52 10.41 -12.23
CA GLN A 102 -6.14 11.70 -12.61
C GLN A 102 -7.53 11.94 -12.00
N PHE A 103 -7.84 11.24 -10.91
CA PHE A 103 -9.04 11.50 -10.13
C PHE A 103 -8.79 12.54 -9.03
N GLU A 104 -9.81 13.34 -8.74
CA GLU A 104 -9.81 14.24 -7.60
C GLU A 104 -10.43 13.55 -6.37
N VAL A 105 -9.83 13.75 -5.19
CA VAL A 105 -10.36 13.24 -3.92
C VAL A 105 -11.33 14.26 -3.33
N SER A 106 -12.63 14.03 -3.51
CA SER A 106 -13.71 14.85 -2.96
C SER A 106 -14.26 14.33 -1.64
N ASN A 107 -14.22 13.01 -1.43
CA ASN A 107 -14.65 12.32 -0.22
C ASN A 107 -13.77 11.10 0.02
N GLU A 108 -13.25 10.95 1.22
CA GLU A 108 -12.41 9.81 1.60
C GLU A 108 -12.80 9.23 2.96
N ARG A 109 -12.57 7.92 3.11
CA ARG A 109 -12.71 7.20 4.37
C ARG A 109 -11.35 6.60 4.74
N PHE A 110 -10.93 6.78 5.98
CA PHE A 110 -9.76 6.09 6.48
C PHE A 110 -10.14 4.68 6.94
N LEU A 111 -9.65 3.65 6.25
CA LEU A 111 -9.90 2.25 6.61
C LEU A 111 -9.00 1.79 7.76
N GLY A 112 -7.78 2.33 7.82
CA GLY A 112 -6.88 2.14 8.94
C GLY A 112 -5.42 2.04 8.56
N LEU A 113 -4.63 1.48 9.48
CA LEU A 113 -3.18 1.51 9.45
C LEU A 113 -2.60 0.10 9.44
N ILE A 114 -1.67 -0.15 8.51
CA ILE A 114 -0.88 -1.38 8.49
C ILE A 114 0.54 -1.04 8.90
N ARG A 115 1.03 -1.67 9.96
CA ARG A 115 2.40 -1.55 10.44
C ARG A 115 3.16 -2.82 10.10
N TYR A 116 4.30 -2.66 9.46
CA TYR A 116 5.14 -3.76 9.03
C TYR A 116 6.43 -3.80 9.83
N ARG A 117 6.88 -5.01 10.14
CA ARG A 117 8.25 -5.31 10.53
C ARG A 117 8.81 -6.35 9.58
N PHE A 118 9.76 -5.94 8.75
CA PHE A 118 10.48 -6.85 7.85
C PHE A 118 11.72 -7.34 8.58
N HIS A 119 11.87 -8.65 8.71
CA HIS A 119 12.98 -9.26 9.42
C HIS A 119 13.60 -10.40 8.62
N SER A 120 14.85 -10.73 8.92
CA SER A 120 15.59 -11.75 8.19
C SER A 120 14.92 -13.11 8.31
N SER A 121 14.85 -13.84 7.18
CA SER A 121 14.51 -15.26 7.17
C SER A 121 15.67 -16.13 7.65
N ASP A 122 16.90 -15.63 7.57
CA ASP A 122 18.11 -16.31 8.03
C ASP A 122 18.44 -15.87 9.47
N PRO A 123 18.35 -16.78 10.46
CA PRO A 123 18.63 -16.47 11.86
C PRO A 123 20.12 -16.19 12.16
N GLU A 124 21.03 -16.60 11.27
CA GLU A 124 22.48 -16.36 11.41
C GLU A 124 22.86 -14.96 10.88
N GLU A 125 22.00 -14.33 10.08
CA GLU A 125 22.24 -12.98 9.57
C GLU A 125 21.75 -11.89 10.54
N SER A 126 22.69 -11.06 11.01
CA SER A 126 22.43 -9.88 11.84
C SER A 126 21.97 -8.65 11.04
N GLN A 127 21.01 -8.81 10.13
CA GLN A 127 20.33 -7.69 9.49
C GLN A 127 19.39 -7.02 10.50
N GLN A 128 19.47 -5.70 10.65
CA GLN A 128 18.47 -4.96 11.42
C GLN A 128 17.09 -5.03 10.75
N ASP A 129 16.04 -5.14 11.56
CA ASP A 129 14.67 -5.08 11.08
C ASP A 129 14.38 -3.74 10.38
N ILE A 130 13.44 -3.78 9.44
CA ILE A 130 12.94 -2.59 8.76
C ILE A 130 11.49 -2.41 9.15
N HIS A 131 11.15 -1.22 9.63
CA HIS A 131 9.78 -0.84 9.92
C HIS A 131 9.23 -0.01 8.76
N PHE A 132 7.96 -0.23 8.43
CA PHE A 132 7.26 0.49 7.37
C PHE A 132 5.78 0.59 7.71
N VAL A 133 5.07 1.54 7.10
CA VAL A 133 3.66 1.79 7.39
C VAL A 133 2.88 2.09 6.10
N SER A 134 1.67 1.53 5.98
CA SER A 134 0.71 1.89 4.93
C SER A 134 -0.53 2.50 5.57
N PHE A 135 -0.90 3.70 5.14
CA PHE A 135 -2.18 4.32 5.47
C PHE A 135 -3.20 3.95 4.40
N VAL A 136 -4.30 3.32 4.80
CA VAL A 136 -5.27 2.75 3.85
C VAL A 136 -6.52 3.62 3.80
N PHE A 137 -6.84 4.12 2.61
CA PHE A 137 -8.03 4.95 2.35
C PHE A 137 -8.96 4.30 1.33
N GLU A 138 -10.26 4.50 1.50
CA GLU A 138 -11.29 4.26 0.48
C GLU A 138 -11.79 5.61 -0.04
N ILE A 139 -11.97 5.72 -1.35
CA ILE A 139 -12.59 6.85 -2.03
C ILE A 139 -13.79 6.26 -2.80
N PRO A 140 -15.01 6.41 -2.27
CA PRO A 140 -16.21 5.83 -2.86
C PRO A 140 -16.74 6.69 -4.03
N ASP A 141 -17.76 6.16 -4.70
CA ASP A 141 -18.54 6.86 -5.73
C ASP A 141 -17.71 7.39 -6.90
N MET A 142 -16.67 6.64 -7.26
CA MET A 142 -15.81 6.99 -8.39
C MET A 142 -16.53 6.80 -9.72
N GLU A 143 -16.44 7.81 -10.58
CA GLU A 143 -17.00 7.82 -11.93
C GLU A 143 -15.91 8.14 -12.96
N GLY A 144 -16.08 7.66 -14.19
CA GLY A 144 -15.09 7.84 -15.26
C GLY A 144 -14.03 6.73 -15.34
N GLU A 145 -13.05 6.95 -16.20
CA GLU A 145 -11.93 6.02 -16.43
C GLU A 145 -10.61 6.63 -15.96
N PRO A 146 -9.76 5.85 -15.28
CA PRO A 146 -8.48 6.32 -14.78
C PRO A 146 -7.49 6.55 -15.92
N ALA A 147 -6.61 7.52 -15.72
CA ALA A 147 -5.43 7.73 -16.53
C ALA A 147 -4.26 8.12 -15.62
N ALA A 148 -3.06 7.61 -15.90
CA ALA A 148 -1.88 8.10 -15.21
C ALA A 148 -1.56 9.53 -15.68
N GLU A 149 -1.02 10.37 -14.78
CA GLU A 149 -0.65 11.74 -15.11
C GLU A 149 0.42 11.80 -16.21
N ASP A 150 1.45 10.95 -16.12
CA ASP A 150 2.47 10.81 -17.16
C ASP A 150 3.13 9.42 -17.20
N GLU A 151 4.02 9.22 -18.18
CA GLU A 151 4.72 7.95 -18.41
C GLU A 151 5.68 7.55 -17.27
N SER A 152 6.13 8.50 -16.44
CA SER A 152 7.06 8.24 -15.34
C SER A 152 6.44 7.41 -14.22
N GLU A 153 5.10 7.41 -14.13
CA GLU A 153 4.37 6.51 -13.24
C GLU A 153 4.55 5.04 -13.60
N GLY A 154 4.89 4.76 -14.86
CA GLY A 154 5.12 3.42 -15.38
C GLY A 154 3.88 2.54 -15.34
N ILE A 155 2.69 3.12 -15.18
CA ILE A 155 1.40 2.41 -15.19
C ILE A 155 1.10 1.98 -16.63
N SER A 156 0.91 0.69 -16.81
CA SER A 156 0.70 0.07 -18.12
C SER A 156 -0.72 -0.47 -18.30
N GLY A 157 -1.58 -0.33 -17.30
CA GLY A 157 -2.97 -0.73 -17.41
C GLY A 157 -3.75 -0.57 -16.11
N PHE A 158 -5.06 -0.49 -16.26
CA PHE A 158 -6.04 -0.39 -15.20
C PHE A 158 -7.09 -1.50 -15.33
N ARG A 159 -7.67 -1.90 -14.20
CA ARG A 159 -8.76 -2.87 -14.18
C ARG A 159 -9.70 -2.57 -13.02
N TRP A 160 -10.99 -2.45 -13.33
CA TRP A 160 -12.06 -2.50 -12.34
C TRP A 160 -12.43 -3.96 -12.09
N ILE A 161 -12.45 -4.37 -10.82
CA ILE A 161 -12.84 -5.73 -10.42
C ILE A 161 -13.91 -5.69 -9.32
N PRO A 162 -14.83 -6.67 -9.24
CA PRO A 162 -15.71 -6.77 -8.09
C PRO A 162 -14.90 -7.10 -6.83
N VAL A 163 -15.35 -6.61 -5.66
CA VAL A 163 -14.69 -6.85 -4.35
C VAL A 163 -14.42 -8.35 -4.11
N SER A 164 -15.32 -9.23 -4.57
CA SER A 164 -15.18 -10.69 -4.44
C SER A 164 -13.92 -11.25 -5.11
N GLU A 165 -13.43 -10.62 -6.16
CA GLU A 165 -12.22 -11.03 -6.87
C GLU A 165 -10.92 -10.55 -6.22
N LEU A 166 -10.98 -9.59 -5.29
CA LEU A 166 -9.79 -9.05 -4.63
C LEU A 166 -9.01 -10.15 -3.87
N SER A 167 -9.70 -11.19 -3.41
CA SER A 167 -9.09 -12.37 -2.79
C SER A 167 -8.19 -13.15 -3.76
N ASN A 168 -8.58 -13.26 -5.04
CA ASN A 168 -7.78 -13.91 -6.07
C ASN A 168 -6.50 -13.12 -6.35
N VAL A 169 -6.57 -11.79 -6.33
CA VAL A 169 -5.41 -10.91 -6.51
C VAL A 169 -4.42 -11.07 -5.35
N ALA A 170 -4.91 -11.07 -4.10
CA ALA A 170 -4.08 -11.31 -2.93
C ALA A 170 -3.40 -12.70 -2.99
N CYS A 171 -4.12 -13.74 -3.43
CA CYS A 171 -3.57 -15.08 -3.63
C CYS A 171 -2.49 -15.10 -4.72
N ALA A 172 -2.71 -14.45 -5.85
CA ALA A 172 -1.73 -14.37 -6.94
C ALA A 172 -0.44 -13.67 -6.50
N LEU A 173 -0.56 -12.57 -5.74
CA LEU A 173 0.58 -11.87 -5.15
C LEU A 173 1.38 -12.78 -4.20
N LYS A 174 0.72 -13.51 -3.30
CA LYS A 174 1.38 -14.45 -2.37
C LYS A 174 2.06 -15.62 -3.08
N ALA A 175 1.53 -16.02 -4.25
CA ALA A 175 2.03 -17.14 -5.03
C ALA A 175 3.25 -16.81 -5.90
N LEU A 176 3.70 -15.54 -5.93
CA LEU A 176 4.90 -15.17 -6.67
C LEU A 176 6.13 -15.95 -6.18
N PRO A 177 7.01 -16.39 -7.09
CA PRO A 177 8.14 -17.23 -6.73
C PRO A 177 9.22 -16.45 -5.99
N ASP A 178 9.93 -17.14 -5.09
CA ASP A 178 11.13 -16.61 -4.44
C ASP A 178 12.32 -16.63 -5.41
N ASP A 179 12.36 -15.64 -6.30
CA ASP A 179 13.35 -15.51 -7.36
C ASP A 179 14.51 -14.55 -7.00
N LYS A 180 15.40 -14.32 -7.97
CA LYS A 180 16.55 -13.42 -7.79
C LYS A 180 16.18 -11.95 -7.69
N SER A 181 15.04 -11.55 -8.24
CA SER A 181 14.48 -10.20 -8.15
C SER A 181 13.76 -9.91 -6.83
N GLY A 182 13.44 -10.95 -6.05
CA GLY A 182 12.70 -10.81 -4.80
C GLY A 182 11.19 -10.74 -4.99
N SER A 183 10.65 -11.31 -6.08
CA SER A 183 9.24 -11.22 -6.43
C SER A 183 8.32 -11.82 -5.36
N GLY A 184 8.68 -12.95 -4.75
CA GLY A 184 7.89 -13.58 -3.68
C GLY A 184 7.80 -12.73 -2.41
N ASP A 185 8.91 -12.14 -1.97
CA ASP A 185 8.93 -11.21 -0.83
C ASP A 185 8.09 -9.96 -1.12
N TRP A 186 8.23 -9.39 -2.32
CA TRP A 186 7.43 -8.25 -2.76
C TRP A 186 5.93 -8.59 -2.85
N GLY A 187 5.60 -9.76 -3.40
CA GLY A 187 4.22 -10.23 -3.51
C GLY A 187 3.55 -10.43 -2.16
N ARG A 188 4.22 -11.12 -1.22
CA ARG A 188 3.73 -11.30 0.16
C ARG A 188 3.52 -9.96 0.87
N PHE A 189 4.43 -9.01 0.70
CA PHE A 189 4.27 -7.65 1.23
C PHE A 189 3.03 -6.95 0.64
N ARG A 190 2.89 -6.92 -0.68
CA ARG A 190 1.77 -6.23 -1.36
C ARG A 190 0.42 -6.89 -1.09
N ALA A 191 0.37 -8.19 -0.85
CA ALA A 191 -0.87 -8.90 -0.56
C ALA A 191 -1.51 -8.47 0.77
N VAL A 192 -0.72 -8.02 1.76
CA VAL A 192 -1.24 -7.59 3.08
C VAL A 192 -2.29 -6.49 2.94
N GLY A 193 -2.03 -5.49 2.09
CA GLY A 193 -2.98 -4.41 1.84
C GLY A 193 -4.31 -4.89 1.25
N HIS A 194 -4.27 -5.93 0.41
CA HIS A 194 -5.48 -6.50 -0.22
C HIS A 194 -6.30 -7.30 0.79
N ASP A 195 -5.64 -8.11 1.61
CA ASP A 195 -6.28 -8.84 2.71
C ASP A 195 -6.91 -7.86 3.72
N PHE A 196 -6.21 -6.78 4.05
CA PHE A 196 -6.71 -5.72 4.93
C PHE A 196 -7.98 -5.10 4.34
N VAL A 197 -7.96 -4.67 3.09
CA VAL A 197 -9.12 -4.05 2.43
C VAL A 197 -10.32 -5.00 2.39
N LEU A 198 -10.12 -6.29 2.07
CA LEU A 198 -11.19 -7.31 2.10
C LEU A 198 -11.88 -7.44 3.47
N GLN A 199 -11.15 -7.22 4.55
CA GLN A 199 -11.70 -7.30 5.91
C GLN A 199 -12.54 -6.05 6.27
N HIS A 200 -12.29 -4.91 5.60
CA HIS A 200 -12.87 -3.62 5.95
C HIS A 200 -13.93 -3.11 4.95
N LEU A 201 -14.04 -3.71 3.75
CA LEU A 201 -15.05 -3.34 2.73
C LEU A 201 -16.33 -4.19 2.74
N LYS A 202 -16.64 -4.86 3.86
CA LYS A 202 -17.85 -5.67 4.00
C LYS A 202 -19.12 -4.85 4.10
#